data_AF-A0A8T5S6X6-F1
#
_entry.id   AF-A0A8T5S6X6-F1
#
_cell.length_a   1.000
_cell.length_b   1.000
_cell.length_c   1.000
_cell.angle_alpha   90.00
_cell.angle_beta   90.00
_cell.angle_gamma   90.00
#
_symmetry.space_group_name_H-M   'P 1'
#
loop_
_entity.id
_entity.type
_entity.pdbx_description
1 polymer ?
#
loop_
_entity_poly.entity_id
_entity_poly.type
_entity_poly.pdbx_seq_one_letter_code
_entity_poly.pdbx_strand_id
1 'polypeptide(L)' 'MNFIKFIYVNTDSKLGDILHSYRTQNKLTFLIDIDGGVNFKNAIILHTDILTSVSTILKAEDLNYIIQQLKKP' A
#
# COMPACT_ATOMS: atom_id res chain seq x y z
N MET A 1 -9.09 7.00 -21.50
CA MET A 1 -7.76 6.36 -21.45
C MET A 1 -7.28 6.49 -20.01
N ASN A 2 -7.33 5.40 -19.23
CA ASN A 2 -6.96 5.43 -17.82
C ASN A 2 -5.45 5.30 -17.71
N PHE A 3 -4.76 6.37 -17.31
CA PHE A 3 -3.33 6.33 -17.05
C PHE A 3 -3.11 5.75 -15.66
N ILE A 4 -2.58 4.52 -15.60
CA ILE A 4 -2.07 3.97 -14.35
C ILE A 4 -0.68 4.59 -14.13
N LYS A 5 -0.60 5.55 -13.20
CA LYS A 5 0.67 6.15 -12.77
C LYS A 5 1.11 5.48 -11.48
N PHE A 6 2.08 4.58 -11.58
CA PHE A 6 2.76 4.04 -10.40
C PHE A 6 3.66 5.14 -9.82
N ILE A 7 3.42 5.51 -8.57
CA ILE A 7 4.28 6.45 -7.83
C ILE A 7 4.99 5.63 -6.77
N TYR A 8 6.29 5.43 -6.95
CA TYR A 8 7.11 4.74 -5.97
C TYR A 8 7.29 5.62 -4.73
N VAL A 9 6.82 5.11 -3.60
CA VAL A 9 6.86 5.79 -2.31
C VAL A 9 7.71 4.96 -1.37
N ASN A 10 8.87 5.49 -0.96
CA ASN A 10 9.64 4.91 0.12
C ASN A 10 8.85 5.06 1.44
N THR A 11 8.90 4.07 2.33
CA THR A 11 7.92 3.75 3.40
C THR A 11 7.67 4.75 4.52
N ASP A 12 7.90 6.04 4.29
CA ASP A 12 7.42 7.07 5.18
C ASP A 12 5.91 7.26 4.90
N SER A 13 5.07 6.82 5.85
CA SER A 13 3.61 6.72 5.73
C SER A 13 2.94 7.99 5.21
N LYS A 14 3.57 9.14 5.43
CA LYS A 14 3.11 10.47 4.99
C LYS A 14 2.90 10.60 3.49
N LEU A 15 3.70 9.92 2.66
CA LEU A 15 3.61 10.13 1.22
C LEU A 15 2.39 9.42 0.60
N GLY A 16 1.96 8.28 1.16
CA GLY A 16 0.68 7.64 0.81
C GLY A 16 -0.51 8.56 1.10
N ASP A 17 -0.53 9.19 2.27
CA ASP A 17 -1.58 10.13 2.69
C ASP A 17 -1.65 11.37 1.78
N ILE A 18 -0.48 11.91 1.40
CA ILE A 18 -0.38 13.04 0.49
C ILE A 18 -0.94 12.68 -0.89
N LEU A 19 -0.55 11.53 -1.45
CA LEU A 19 -1.03 11.08 -2.76
C LEU A 19 -2.53 10.78 -2.75
N HIS A 20 -3.03 10.15 -1.69
CA HIS A 20 -4.45 9.90 -1.50
C HIS A 20 -5.22 11.22 -1.44
N SER A 21 -4.75 12.18 -0.64
CA SER A 21 -5.36 13.51 -0.52
C SER A 21 -5.36 14.25 -1.85
N TYR A 22 -4.24 14.24 -2.57
CA TYR A 22 -4.11 14.87 -3.90
C TYR A 22 -5.07 14.23 -4.91
N ARG A 23 -5.16 12.89 -4.94
CA ARG A 23 -6.09 12.16 -5.81
C ARG A 23 -7.53 12.56 -5.54
N THR A 24 -7.94 12.56 -4.27
CA THR A 24 -9.30 12.86 -3.85
C THR A 24 -9.67 14.31 -4.14
N GLN A 25 -8.80 15.27 -3.82
CA GLN A 25 -9.04 16.70 -4.05
C GLN A 25 -9.17 17.04 -5.55
N ASN A 26 -8.36 16.41 -6.40
CA ASN A 26 -8.33 16.70 -7.83
C ASN A 26 -9.23 15.76 -8.66
N LYS A 27 -10.00 14.88 -8.02
CA LYS A 27 -10.88 13.89 -8.67
C LYS A 27 -10.14 13.06 -9.72
N LEU A 28 -8.90 12.69 -9.43
CA LEU A 28 -8.04 11.97 -10.36
C LEU A 28 -8.31 10.46 -10.29
N THR A 29 -8.12 9.79 -11.41
CA THR A 29 -8.31 8.33 -11.53
C THR A 29 -6.96 7.65 -11.73
N PHE A 30 -6.22 7.45 -10.64
CA PHE A 30 -5.00 6.63 -10.63
C PHE A 30 -4.95 5.75 -9.38
N LEU A 31 -4.22 4.63 -9.51
CA LEU A 31 -3.94 3.71 -8.41
C LEU A 31 -2.63 4.09 -7.73
N ILE A 32 -2.59 3.93 -6.41
CA ILE A 32 -1.42 4.08 -5.57
C ILE A 32 -0.93 2.67 -5.22
N ASP A 33 0.35 2.43 -5.44
CA ASP A 33 1.06 1.21 -5.04
C ASP A 33 2.23 1.62 -4.17
N ILE A 34 2.37 0.96 -3.01
CA ILE A 34 3.48 1.17 -2.09
C ILE A 34 4.29 -0.13 -2.04
N ASP A 35 5.54 -0.04 -2.46
CA ASP A 35 6.50 -1.14 -2.50
C ASP A 35 7.70 -0.88 -1.56
N GLY A 36 8.22 -1.96 -0.99
CA GLY A 36 9.27 -1.95 0.02
C GLY A 36 8.75 -1.63 1.41
N GLY A 37 9.43 -2.11 2.47
CA GLY A 37 9.22 -1.77 3.89
C GLY A 37 7.81 -1.99 4.50
N VAL A 38 6.83 -2.43 3.72
CA VAL A 38 5.48 -2.79 4.18
C VAL A 38 5.58 -4.02 5.07
N ASN A 39 4.95 -3.97 6.24
CA ASN A 39 4.86 -5.04 7.22
C ASN A 39 3.48 -5.01 7.89
N PHE A 40 3.21 -5.98 8.76
CA PHE A 40 1.90 -6.10 9.38
C PHE A 40 1.43 -4.85 10.15
N LYS A 41 2.36 -4.13 10.79
CA LYS A 41 2.03 -2.95 11.61
C LYS A 41 1.68 -1.72 10.76
N ASN A 42 2.34 -1.54 9.61
CA ASN A 42 2.10 -0.37 8.77
C ASN A 42 1.08 -0.62 7.64
N ALA A 43 0.86 -1.86 7.21
CA ALA A 43 -0.09 -2.19 6.15
C ALA A 43 -1.51 -1.66 6.40
N ILE A 44 -1.94 -1.64 7.67
CA ILE A 44 -3.31 -1.24 8.07
C ILE A 44 -3.51 0.29 7.97
N ILE A 45 -2.43 1.07 8.05
CA ILE A 45 -2.50 2.55 8.11
C ILE A 45 -2.07 3.24 6.81
N LEU A 46 -1.70 2.46 5.78
CA LEU A 46 -1.27 3.01 4.50
C LEU A 46 -2.47 3.23 3.58
N HIS A 47 -2.77 4.48 3.26
CA HIS A 47 -3.83 4.85 2.30
C HIS A 47 -3.39 4.59 0.85
N THR A 48 -3.39 3.32 0.45
CA THR A 48 -2.99 2.86 -0.88
C THR A 48 -4.04 1.90 -1.46
N ASP A 49 -4.01 1.68 -2.77
CA ASP A 49 -4.88 0.69 -3.41
C ASP A 49 -4.20 -0.68 -3.51
N ILE A 50 -2.86 -0.68 -3.61
CA ILE A 50 -2.02 -1.87 -3.69
C ILE A 50 -0.90 -1.76 -2.65
N LEU A 51 -0.66 -2.86 -1.94
CA LEU A 51 0.48 -3.03 -1.03
C LEU A 51 1.37 -4.15 -1.55
N THR A 52 2.61 -3.80 -1.87
CA THR A 52 3.61 -4.77 -2.33
C THR A 52 4.63 -5.01 -1.21
N SER A 53 4.67 -6.24 -0.69
CA SER A 53 5.63 -6.62 0.35
C SER A 53 6.22 -8.01 0.13
N VAL A 54 7.27 -8.07 -0.68
CA VAL A 54 7.97 -9.31 -0.97
C VAL A 54 8.59 -9.92 0.30
N SER A 55 9.26 -9.11 1.11
CA SER A 55 9.98 -9.60 2.30
C SER A 55 9.06 -10.04 3.43
N THR A 56 7.93 -9.37 3.66
CA THR A 56 6.97 -9.77 4.71
C THR A 56 6.24 -11.07 4.36
N ILE A 57 5.92 -11.27 3.08
CA ILE A 57 5.28 -12.52 2.60
C ILE A 57 6.28 -13.68 2.63
N LEU A 58 7.48 -13.49 2.08
CA LEU A 58 8.46 -14.58 1.94
C LEU A 58 9.13 -14.99 3.26
N LYS A 59 9.14 -14.11 4.27
CA LYS A 59 9.70 -14.41 5.61
C LYS A 59 8.63 -14.79 6.63
N ALA A 60 7.37 -14.89 6.24
CA ALA A 60 6.31 -15.29 7.15
C ALA A 60 6.48 -16.75 7.56
N GLU A 61 6.53 -17.02 8.87
CA GLU A 61 6.50 -18.39 9.40
C GLU A 61 5.15 -19.08 9.08
N ASP A 62 4.07 -18.31 9.12
CA ASP A 62 2.72 -18.73 8.72
C ASP A 62 2.11 -17.70 7.75
N LEU A 63 2.24 -18.00 6.46
CA LEU A 63 1.72 -17.15 5.39
C LEU A 63 0.18 -17.04 5.43
N ASN A 64 -0.53 -18.11 5.80
CA ASN A 64 -1.99 -18.10 5.84
C ASN A 64 -2.49 -17.16 6.94
N TYR A 65 -1.85 -17.20 8.11
CA TYR A 65 -2.13 -16.26 9.19
C TYR A 65 -1.93 -14.82 8.74
N ILE A 66 -0.78 -14.49 8.11
CA ILE A 66 -0.50 -13.13 7.64
C ILE A 66 -1.56 -12.66 6.63
N ILE A 67 -1.89 -13.49 5.63
CA ILE A 67 -2.93 -13.16 4.64
C ILE A 67 -4.28 -12.91 5.31
N GLN A 68 -4.68 -13.72 6.29
CA GLN A 68 -5.95 -13.53 6.99
C GLN A 68 -5.98 -12.22 7.78
N GLN A 69 -4.87 -11.83 8.41
CA GLN A 69 -4.83 -10.57 9.13
C GLN A 69 -4.85 -9.36 8.20
N LEU A 70 -4.19 -9.42 7.05
CA LEU A 70 -4.22 -8.35 6.04
C LEU A 70 -5.59 -8.19 5.36
N LYS A 71 -6.45 -9.22 5.40
CA LYS A 71 -7.82 -9.16 4.90
C LYS A 71 -8.81 -8.53 5.89
N LYS A 72 -8.42 -8.31 7.14
CA LYS A 72 -9.31 -7.72 8.15
C LYS A 72 -9.46 -6.21 7.88
N PRO A 73 -10.68 -5.67 7.98
CA PRO A 73 -10.96 -4.26 7.76
C PRO A 73 -10.34 -3.37 8.84
#